data_AF-A0A2R6BA18-F1
#
_entry.id   AF-A0A2R6BA18-F1
#
_cell.length_a   1.000
_cell.length_b   1.000
_cell.length_c   1.000
_cell.angle_alpha   90.00
_cell.angle_beta   90.00
_cell.angle_gamma   90.00
#
_symmetry.space_group_name_H-M   'P 1'
#
loop_
_entity.id
_entity.type
_entity.pdbx_description
1 polymer ?
#
loop_
_entity_poly.entity_id
_entity_poly.type
_entity_poly.pdbx_seq_one_letter_code
_entity_poly.pdbx_strand_id
1 'polypeptide(L)'
;MWSPDFCANTTDDNDVRFSVWAPNHRSVSLVIYGNHGRRVLPMVRGERGYFSLELDDVDPNMEYKYLCGDVEVPDPASRFQPRGVHGPSMVVNPTFAWGDGSWRGVGREDLVLYELHVGVFTPDGTSSSAASRLDYLKDLGVTAVELMPVARFAGARNWGYDGVFLYAVQNSYGGPDGLKSFVNEAHRRRLG
;
A
#
# COMPACT_ATOMS: atom_id res chain seq x y z
N MET A 1 -18.70 4.57 0.96
CA MET A 1 -17.42 3.84 1.09
C MET A 1 -16.82 4.22 2.43
N TRP A 2 -16.45 3.27 3.28
CA TRP A 2 -15.78 3.56 4.56
C TRP A 2 -14.33 3.94 4.27
N SER A 3 -13.85 5.05 4.84
CA SER A 3 -12.45 5.49 4.76
C SER A 3 -11.92 5.61 6.18
N PRO A 4 -10.73 5.09 6.48
CA PRO A 4 -10.13 5.28 7.79
C PRO A 4 -9.86 6.77 8.07
N ASP A 5 -10.03 7.21 9.32
CA ASP A 5 -9.74 8.59 9.75
C ASP A 5 -8.22 8.90 9.83
N PHE A 6 -7.38 8.06 9.24
CA PHE A 6 -5.92 8.13 9.26
C PHE A 6 -5.35 7.85 7.87
N CYS A 7 -4.06 8.18 7.68
CA CYS A 7 -3.31 8.16 6.43
C CYS A 7 -3.66 9.27 5.42
N ALA A 8 -2.98 9.27 4.28
CA ALA A 8 -3.36 10.06 3.11
C ALA A 8 -4.48 9.35 2.33
N ASN A 9 -5.69 9.92 2.35
CA ASN A 9 -6.84 9.40 1.62
C ASN A 9 -7.15 10.32 0.43
N THR A 10 -7.01 9.77 -0.78
CA THR A 10 -7.26 10.46 -2.05
C THR A 10 -8.73 10.28 -2.48
N THR A 11 -9.36 11.36 -2.95
CA THR A 11 -10.67 11.36 -3.59
C THR A 11 -10.55 11.14 -5.11
N ASP A 12 -11.69 10.99 -5.80
CA ASP A 12 -11.71 10.84 -7.26
C ASP A 12 -11.20 12.09 -8.01
N ASP A 13 -11.21 13.26 -7.36
CA ASP A 13 -10.75 14.55 -7.91
C ASP A 13 -9.28 14.87 -7.58
N ASN A 14 -8.50 13.87 -7.12
CA ASN A 14 -7.12 14.02 -6.61
C ASN A 14 -6.98 14.91 -5.37
N ASP A 15 -8.07 15.23 -4.68
CA ASP A 15 -7.98 15.88 -3.37
C ASP A 15 -7.51 14.84 -2.35
N VAL A 16 -6.61 15.24 -1.45
CA VAL A 16 -6.06 14.34 -0.45
C VAL A 16 -6.25 14.92 0.93
N ARG A 17 -6.93 14.16 1.79
CA ARG A 17 -6.92 14.39 3.23
C ARG A 17 -5.79 13.60 3.85
N PHE A 18 -4.80 14.30 4.38
CA PHE A 18 -3.75 13.76 5.22
C PHE A 18 -4.21 13.76 6.66
N SER A 19 -4.10 12.62 7.36
CA SER A 19 -4.46 12.52 8.77
C SER A 19 -3.50 11.63 9.56
N VAL A 20 -3.06 12.11 10.72
CA VAL A 20 -2.17 11.37 11.63
C VAL A 20 -2.58 11.56 13.09
N TRP A 21 -2.56 10.48 13.86
CA TRP A 21 -2.76 10.54 15.30
C TRP A 21 -1.42 10.77 16.02
N ALA A 22 -1.29 11.90 16.69
CA ALA A 22 -0.06 12.32 17.37
C ALA A 22 -0.38 13.09 18.66
N PRO A 23 -1.08 12.48 19.64
CA PRO A 23 -1.70 13.18 20.77
C PRO A 23 -0.71 13.95 21.66
N ASN A 24 0.54 13.46 21.72
CA ASN A 24 1.61 14.03 22.54
C ASN A 24 2.34 15.19 21.86
N HIS A 25 2.04 15.49 20.59
CA HIS A 25 2.60 16.63 19.88
C HIS A 25 1.65 17.84 19.99
N ARG A 26 2.24 19.03 20.13
CA ARG A 26 1.49 20.31 20.12
C ARG A 26 1.14 20.75 18.71
N SER A 27 2.01 20.46 17.76
CA SER A 27 1.88 20.77 16.34
C SER A 27 2.49 19.66 15.50
N VAL A 28 1.88 19.41 14.35
CA VAL A 28 2.39 18.55 13.29
C VAL A 28 2.29 19.31 11.99
N SER A 29 3.27 19.14 11.10
CA SER A 29 3.24 19.68 9.75
C SER A 29 3.38 18.57 8.72
N LEU A 30 2.74 18.74 7.57
CA LEU A 30 2.98 17.90 6.39
C LEU A 30 4.22 18.42 5.67
N VAL A 31 5.19 17.55 5.44
CA VAL A 31 6.37 17.83 4.61
C VAL A 31 6.16 17.17 3.27
N ILE A 32 6.18 17.96 2.20
CA ILE A 32 6.03 17.48 0.82
C ILE A 32 7.37 17.59 0.12
N TYR A 33 7.75 16.52 -0.58
CA TYR A 33 8.91 16.48 -1.46
C TYR A 33 8.42 16.46 -2.91
N GLY A 34 8.68 17.54 -3.65
CA GLY A 34 8.32 17.63 -5.06
C GLY A 34 9.39 18.32 -5.89
N ASN A 35 9.07 18.56 -7.16
CA ASN A 35 9.99 19.20 -8.12
C ASN A 35 10.42 20.62 -7.70
N HIS A 36 9.60 21.30 -6.90
CA HIS A 36 9.88 22.63 -6.35
C HIS A 36 10.59 22.59 -4.99
N GLY A 37 11.11 21.43 -4.60
CA GLY A 37 11.82 21.22 -3.35
C GLY A 37 10.90 20.89 -2.17
N ARG A 38 11.42 21.13 -0.97
CA ARG A 38 10.77 20.80 0.31
C ARG A 38 9.78 21.89 0.71
N ARG A 39 8.50 21.53 0.88
CA ARG A 39 7.46 22.41 1.44
C ARG A 39 6.98 21.87 2.77
N VAL A 40 6.74 22.76 3.73
CA VAL A 40 6.21 22.41 5.07
C VAL A 40 4.91 23.15 5.27
N LEU A 41 3.83 22.40 5.49
CA LEU A 41 2.48 22.94 5.65
C LEU A 41 1.96 22.57 7.05
N PRO A 42 1.57 23.55 7.89
CA PRO A 42 1.04 23.25 9.22
C PRO A 42 -0.29 22.48 9.11
N MET A 43 -0.46 21.45 9.92
CA MET A 43 -1.70 20.69 10.00
C MET A 43 -2.61 21.23 11.11
N VAL A 44 -3.91 21.08 10.94
CA VAL A 44 -4.91 21.48 11.92
C VAL A 44 -5.03 20.39 12.98
N ARG A 45 -4.88 20.78 14.26
CA ARG A 45 -5.12 19.86 15.38
C ARG A 45 -6.62 19.68 15.58
N GLY A 46 -7.11 18.46 15.35
CA GLY A 46 -8.49 18.06 15.58
C GLY A 46 -8.69 17.47 16.99
N GLU A 47 -9.81 16.77 17.15
CA GLU A 47 -10.16 16.08 18.40
C GLU A 47 -9.26 14.86 18.64
N ARG A 48 -9.21 14.39 19.89
CA ARG A 48 -8.56 13.12 20.30
C ARG A 48 -7.08 12.98 19.92
N GLY A 49 -6.41 14.07 19.58
CA GLY A 49 -4.99 14.10 19.22
C GLY A 49 -4.68 13.85 17.74
N TYR A 50 -5.69 13.93 16.87
CA TYR A 50 -5.48 13.90 15.42
C TYR A 50 -5.00 15.24 14.88
N PHE A 51 -4.24 15.17 13.79
CA PHE A 51 -3.84 16.30 12.97
C PHE A 51 -4.24 16.01 11.54
N SER A 52 -4.88 16.98 10.87
CA SER A 52 -5.30 16.82 9.48
C SER A 52 -4.96 18.03 8.60
N LEU A 53 -4.80 17.77 7.31
CA LEU A 53 -4.66 18.79 6.27
C LEU A 53 -5.29 18.26 4.99
N GLU A 54 -6.08 19.10 4.33
CA GLU A 54 -6.65 18.83 3.01
C GLU A 54 -5.89 19.64 1.97
N LEU A 55 -5.56 19.00 0.85
CA LEU A 55 -4.95 19.62 -0.30
C LEU A 55 -5.69 19.17 -1.55
N ASP A 56 -5.96 20.12 -2.43
CA ASP A 56 -6.64 19.88 -3.69
C ASP A 56 -5.60 19.61 -4.81
N ASP A 57 -6.01 18.88 -5.85
CA ASP A 57 -5.20 18.60 -7.05
C ASP A 57 -3.77 18.09 -6.73
N VAL A 58 -3.69 17.10 -5.84
CA VAL A 58 -2.42 16.52 -5.39
C VAL A 58 -1.89 15.53 -6.43
N ASP A 59 -0.61 15.65 -6.79
CA ASP A 59 0.07 14.65 -7.61
C ASP A 59 -0.07 13.26 -6.96
N PRO A 60 -0.59 12.25 -7.67
CA PRO A 60 -0.79 10.91 -7.13
C PRO A 60 0.51 10.20 -6.74
N ASN A 61 1.67 10.70 -7.16
CA ASN A 61 3.00 10.21 -6.78
C ASN A 61 3.69 11.14 -5.77
N MET A 62 2.96 12.08 -5.16
CA MET A 62 3.52 13.01 -4.18
C MET A 62 4.11 12.24 -3.00
N GLU A 63 5.40 12.48 -2.74
CA GLU A 63 6.10 11.96 -1.58
C GLU A 63 5.96 12.92 -0.40
N TYR A 64 5.70 12.38 0.80
CA TYR A 64 5.49 13.16 2.01
C TYR A 64 6.00 12.48 3.29
N LYS A 65 6.15 13.30 4.34
CA LYS A 65 6.38 12.90 5.73
C LYS A 65 5.59 13.80 6.67
N TYR A 66 5.46 13.38 7.92
CA TYR A 66 5.01 14.25 9.00
C TYR A 66 6.20 14.80 9.77
N LEU A 67 6.23 16.11 10.00
CA LEU A 67 7.17 16.79 10.90
C LEU A 67 6.51 16.92 12.27
N CYS A 68 6.96 16.10 13.22
CA CYS A 68 6.42 16.01 14.57
C CYS A 68 7.44 16.62 15.56
N GLY A 69 7.28 17.89 15.89
CA GLY A 69 8.35 18.66 16.55
C GLY A 69 9.50 18.89 15.56
N ASP A 70 10.68 18.36 15.88
CA ASP A 70 11.89 18.50 15.05
C ASP A 70 12.23 17.23 14.24
N VAL A 71 11.36 16.21 14.26
CA VAL A 71 11.60 14.91 13.63
C VAL A 71 10.65 14.70 12.45
N GLU A 72 11.21 14.38 11.28
CA GLU A 72 10.44 13.94 10.12
C GLU A 72 10.26 12.41 10.14
N VAL A 73 9.01 11.97 10.25
CA VAL A 73 8.64 10.56 10.26
C VAL A 73 7.78 10.20 9.04
N PRO A 74 7.92 9.01 8.46
CA PRO A 74 6.96 8.50 7.48
C PRO A 74 5.56 8.37 8.11
N ASP A 75 4.54 8.30 7.27
CA ASP A 75 3.19 8.00 7.73
C ASP A 75 3.15 6.57 8.34
N PRO A 76 2.82 6.41 9.63
CA PRO A 76 2.70 5.08 10.23
C PRO A 76 1.61 4.22 9.57
N ALA A 77 0.64 4.85 8.90
CA ALA A 77 -0.41 4.19 8.13
C ALA A 77 -0.22 4.35 6.61
N SER A 78 1.03 4.55 6.17
CA SER A 78 1.40 4.70 4.76
C SER A 78 0.78 3.62 3.88
N ARG A 79 0.26 4.04 2.71
CA ARG A 79 -0.20 3.14 1.65
C ARG A 79 0.93 2.65 0.74
N PHE A 80 2.05 3.38 0.72
CA PHE A 80 3.22 2.99 -0.05
C PHE A 80 4.50 3.70 0.42
N GLN A 81 5.60 2.94 0.51
CA GLN A 81 6.93 3.41 0.89
C GLN A 81 7.92 3.16 -0.27
N PRO A 82 8.01 4.06 -1.27
CA PRO A 82 8.84 3.84 -2.46
C PRO A 82 10.33 3.76 -2.11
N ARG A 83 10.78 4.54 -1.12
CA ARG A 83 12.19 4.71 -0.72
C ARG A 83 12.54 4.02 0.59
N GLY A 84 11.89 2.90 0.87
CA GLY A 84 12.15 2.08 2.04
C GLY A 84 11.52 2.59 3.34
N VAL A 85 11.80 1.92 4.46
CA VAL A 85 11.07 2.12 5.73
C VAL A 85 11.35 3.46 6.41
N HIS A 86 12.46 4.11 6.09
CA HIS A 86 12.81 5.45 6.60
C HIS A 86 12.56 6.57 5.58
N GLY A 87 12.26 6.19 4.34
CA GLY A 87 11.96 7.12 3.26
C GLY A 87 10.59 7.80 3.43
N PRO A 88 10.29 8.79 2.60
CA PRO A 88 8.95 9.37 2.56
C PRO A 88 7.90 8.34 2.15
N SER A 89 6.70 8.56 2.65
CA SER A 89 5.48 7.90 2.18
C SER A 89 5.06 8.51 0.86
N MET A 90 4.30 7.77 0.05
CA MET A 90 3.76 8.27 -1.21
C MET A 90 2.25 8.21 -1.17
N VAL A 91 1.60 9.23 -1.73
CA VAL A 91 0.17 9.15 -2.06
C VAL A 91 -0.03 7.95 -3.00
N VAL A 92 -1.18 7.29 -2.90
CA VAL A 92 -1.53 6.16 -3.76
C VAL A 92 -2.87 6.47 -4.39
N ASN A 93 -2.95 6.37 -5.72
CA ASN A 93 -4.22 6.46 -6.41
C ASN A 93 -5.08 5.22 -6.09
N PRO A 94 -6.30 5.39 -5.53
CA PRO A 94 -7.19 4.28 -5.26
C PRO A 94 -7.74 3.65 -6.54
N THR A 95 -7.81 4.41 -7.64
CA THR A 95 -8.36 3.97 -8.91
C THR A 95 -7.49 2.87 -9.53
N PHE A 96 -8.14 1.77 -9.87
CA PHE A 96 -7.55 0.67 -10.64
C PHE A 96 -8.63 0.04 -11.50
N ALA A 97 -8.32 -0.20 -12.77
CA ALA A 97 -9.26 -0.76 -13.74
C ALA A 97 -9.40 -2.28 -13.54
N TRP A 98 -10.17 -2.68 -12.53
CA TRP A 98 -10.46 -4.09 -12.25
C TRP A 98 -11.21 -4.74 -13.42
N GLY A 99 -10.72 -5.91 -13.85
CA GLY A 99 -11.29 -6.75 -14.91
C GLY A 99 -11.96 -8.02 -14.38
N ASP A 100 -12.23 -8.07 -13.08
CA ASP A 100 -12.66 -9.26 -12.34
C ASP A 100 -14.13 -9.23 -11.91
N GLY A 101 -14.98 -8.35 -12.47
CA GLY A 101 -16.37 -8.17 -12.02
C GLY A 101 -17.28 -9.41 -12.02
N SER A 102 -16.87 -10.50 -12.68
CA SER A 102 -17.56 -11.81 -12.65
C SER A 102 -17.05 -12.76 -11.56
N TRP A 103 -16.04 -12.36 -10.79
CA TRP A 103 -15.48 -13.11 -9.68
C TRP A 103 -16.45 -13.15 -8.49
N ARG A 104 -16.51 -14.30 -7.81
CA ARG A 104 -17.45 -14.55 -6.70
C ARG A 104 -16.77 -15.16 -5.47
N GLY A 105 -15.45 -15.31 -5.48
CA GLY A 105 -14.71 -16.06 -4.46
C GLY A 105 -14.71 -17.57 -4.72
N VAL A 106 -14.00 -18.28 -3.83
CA VAL A 106 -13.96 -19.75 -3.77
C VAL A 106 -14.70 -20.19 -2.50
N GLY A 107 -15.54 -21.22 -2.62
CA GLY A 107 -16.23 -21.83 -1.48
C GLY A 107 -15.23 -22.45 -0.51
N ARG A 108 -15.52 -22.46 0.79
CA ARG A 108 -14.57 -22.96 1.81
C ARG A 108 -14.24 -24.45 1.60
N GLU A 109 -15.24 -25.21 1.20
CA GLU A 109 -15.18 -26.64 0.86
C GLU A 109 -14.34 -26.93 -0.40
N ASP A 110 -14.15 -25.93 -1.26
CA ASP A 110 -13.38 -26.03 -2.50
C ASP A 110 -11.93 -25.49 -2.33
N LEU A 111 -11.55 -25.05 -1.13
CA LEU A 111 -10.24 -24.46 -0.88
C LEU A 111 -9.12 -25.50 -0.92
N VAL A 112 -8.21 -25.30 -1.86
CA VAL A 112 -6.91 -25.94 -1.97
C VAL A 112 -5.90 -24.81 -2.05
N LEU A 113 -5.20 -24.59 -0.94
CA LEU A 113 -4.30 -23.46 -0.75
C LEU A 113 -2.89 -23.78 -1.29
N TYR A 114 -2.29 -22.81 -1.96
CA TYR A 114 -0.88 -22.79 -2.28
C TYR A 114 -0.24 -21.57 -1.62
N GLU A 115 0.57 -21.80 -0.58
CA GLU A 115 1.33 -20.73 0.07
C GLU A 115 2.48 -20.26 -0.85
N LEU A 116 2.53 -18.95 -1.11
CA LEU A 116 3.43 -18.34 -2.07
C LEU A 116 4.22 -17.19 -1.44
N HIS A 117 5.55 -17.30 -1.53
CA HIS A 117 6.46 -16.20 -1.23
C HIS A 117 6.83 -15.43 -2.51
N VAL A 118 6.31 -14.21 -2.68
CA VAL A 118 6.49 -13.40 -3.90
C VAL A 118 7.97 -13.23 -4.27
N GLY A 119 8.83 -12.95 -3.29
CA GLY A 119 10.25 -12.67 -3.53
C GLY A 119 11.13 -13.86 -3.93
N VAL A 120 10.62 -15.10 -3.95
CA VAL A 120 11.40 -16.29 -4.35
C VAL A 120 10.66 -17.25 -5.29
N PHE A 121 9.35 -17.07 -5.49
CA PHE A 121 8.56 -17.93 -6.38
C PHE A 121 9.02 -17.86 -7.84
N THR A 122 9.56 -16.71 -8.25
CA THR A 122 10.17 -16.49 -9.57
C THR A 122 11.55 -15.84 -9.40
N PRO A 123 12.43 -15.92 -10.43
CA PRO A 123 13.73 -15.24 -10.39
C PRO A 123 13.63 -13.72 -10.18
N ASP A 124 12.61 -13.08 -10.76
CA ASP A 124 12.41 -11.64 -10.65
C ASP A 124 11.84 -11.22 -9.29
N GLY A 125 11.14 -12.12 -8.59
CA GLY A 125 10.65 -11.88 -7.23
C GLY A 125 9.58 -10.80 -7.09
N THR A 126 8.73 -10.61 -8.10
CA THR A 126 7.68 -9.58 -8.14
C THR A 126 6.28 -10.16 -8.30
N SER A 127 5.26 -9.42 -7.86
CA SER A 127 3.84 -9.80 -8.06
C SER A 127 3.50 -10.01 -9.53
N SER A 128 4.01 -9.17 -10.43
CA SER A 128 3.81 -9.32 -11.88
C SER A 128 4.45 -10.61 -12.42
N SER A 129 5.66 -10.94 -11.99
CA SER A 129 6.30 -12.19 -12.39
C SER A 129 5.58 -13.42 -11.81
N ALA A 130 5.08 -13.35 -10.57
CA ALA A 130 4.27 -14.41 -9.97
C ALA A 130 2.95 -14.59 -10.74
N ALA A 131 2.31 -13.51 -11.19
CA ALA A 131 1.08 -13.56 -11.97
C ALA A 131 1.26 -14.36 -13.28
N SER A 132 2.45 -14.32 -13.90
CA SER A 132 2.77 -15.10 -15.11
C SER A 132 2.73 -16.62 -14.91
N ARG A 133 2.70 -17.10 -13.66
CA ARG A 133 2.66 -18.53 -13.31
C ARG A 133 1.28 -18.99 -12.79
N LEU A 134 0.27 -18.13 -12.80
CA LEU A 134 -1.06 -18.49 -12.30
C LEU A 134 -1.73 -19.61 -13.11
N ASP A 135 -1.46 -19.69 -14.42
CA ASP A 135 -1.96 -20.81 -15.25
C ASP A 135 -1.37 -22.15 -14.80
N TYR A 136 -0.09 -22.18 -14.42
CA TYR A 136 0.54 -23.36 -13.83
C TYR A 136 -0.12 -23.76 -12.50
N LEU A 137 -0.40 -22.80 -11.60
CA LEU A 137 -1.05 -23.09 -10.32
C LEU A 137 -2.47 -23.62 -10.52
N LYS A 138 -3.19 -23.07 -11.50
CA LYS A 138 -4.51 -23.57 -11.87
C LYS A 138 -4.46 -24.98 -12.43
N ASP A 139 -3.53 -25.27 -13.33
CA ASP A 139 -3.36 -26.61 -13.92
C ASP A 139 -2.92 -27.65 -12.87
N LEU A 140 -2.19 -27.22 -11.83
CA LEU A 140 -1.86 -28.05 -10.67
C LEU A 140 -3.09 -28.44 -9.84
N GLY A 141 -4.20 -27.72 -9.96
CA GLY A 141 -5.45 -27.96 -9.22
C GLY A 141 -5.60 -27.13 -7.94
N VAL A 142 -4.76 -26.11 -7.75
CA VAL A 142 -4.91 -25.12 -6.67
C VAL A 142 -6.15 -24.27 -6.94
N THR A 143 -6.87 -23.89 -5.88
CA THR A 143 -8.05 -23.01 -6.01
C THR A 143 -7.84 -21.64 -5.37
N ALA A 144 -6.89 -21.49 -4.44
CA ALA A 144 -6.54 -20.18 -3.88
C ALA A 144 -5.04 -20.07 -3.56
N VAL A 145 -4.50 -18.87 -3.75
CA VAL A 145 -3.10 -18.55 -3.45
C VAL A 145 -3.02 -17.82 -2.11
N GLU A 146 -2.32 -18.40 -1.14
CA GLU A 146 -2.03 -17.74 0.12
C GLU A 146 -0.70 -17.00 -0.01
N LEU A 147 -0.75 -15.67 -0.16
CA LEU A 147 0.45 -14.86 -0.16
C LEU A 147 1.03 -14.78 1.25
N MET A 148 2.31 -15.11 1.41
CA MET A 148 3.09 -14.72 2.58
C MET A 148 3.06 -13.19 2.76
N PRO A 149 3.33 -12.66 3.96
CA PRO A 149 3.07 -11.24 4.26
C PRO A 149 3.71 -10.27 3.26
N VAL A 150 2.88 -9.38 2.71
CA VAL A 150 3.26 -8.38 1.70
C VAL A 150 3.50 -6.99 2.29
N ALA A 151 3.35 -6.83 3.60
CA ALA A 151 3.57 -5.56 4.30
C ALA A 151 5.03 -5.10 4.14
N ARG A 152 5.24 -3.79 4.07
CA ARG A 152 6.58 -3.20 3.89
C ARG A 152 7.47 -3.50 5.11
N PHE A 153 8.61 -4.13 4.85
CA PHE A 153 9.66 -4.48 5.83
C PHE A 153 11.00 -3.78 5.52
N ALA A 154 12.04 -3.91 6.34
CA ALA A 154 13.35 -3.32 6.03
C ALA A 154 14.13 -4.10 4.95
N GLY A 155 14.77 -3.39 4.01
CA GLY A 155 15.50 -4.02 2.90
C GLY A 155 14.60 -4.55 1.77
N ALA A 156 15.15 -5.45 0.95
CA ALA A 156 14.53 -5.97 -0.28
C ALA A 156 14.22 -7.48 -0.25
N ARG A 157 14.69 -8.22 0.76
CA ARG A 157 14.43 -9.66 0.95
C ARG A 157 14.14 -9.93 2.42
N ASN A 158 13.00 -10.55 2.68
CA ASN A 158 12.50 -10.95 3.99
C ASN A 158 11.32 -11.90 3.73
N TRP A 159 10.97 -12.75 4.71
CA TRP A 159 9.75 -13.58 4.66
C TRP A 159 8.46 -12.78 4.89
N GLY A 160 8.57 -11.51 5.33
CA GLY A 160 7.48 -10.56 5.45
C GLY A 160 6.99 -10.34 6.89
N TYR A 161 7.36 -11.20 7.84
CA TYR A 161 6.91 -11.12 9.23
C TYR A 161 7.54 -9.96 10.02
N ASP A 162 8.58 -9.30 9.50
CA ASP A 162 9.16 -8.07 10.03
C ASP A 162 8.52 -6.78 9.44
N GLY A 163 7.28 -6.89 8.95
CA GLY A 163 6.53 -5.77 8.37
C GLY A 163 6.28 -4.65 9.38
N VAL A 164 6.62 -3.42 9.01
CA VAL A 164 6.46 -2.22 9.87
C VAL A 164 5.42 -1.23 9.36
N PHE A 165 5.07 -1.25 8.07
CA PHE A 165 3.92 -0.51 7.52
C PHE A 165 2.86 -1.49 7.02
N LEU A 166 1.89 -1.78 7.88
CA LEU A 166 0.87 -2.81 7.65
C LEU A 166 -0.09 -2.47 6.49
N TYR A 167 -0.15 -1.20 6.09
CA TYR A 167 -0.99 -0.72 4.98
C TYR A 167 -0.21 -0.50 3.68
N ALA A 168 1.12 -0.67 3.70
CA ALA A 168 1.97 -0.48 2.53
C ALA A 168 2.43 -1.82 1.97
N VAL A 169 2.21 -2.02 0.68
CA VAL A 169 2.77 -3.17 -0.05
C VAL A 169 4.27 -2.99 -0.22
N GLN A 170 5.02 -4.06 -0.01
CA GLN A 170 6.46 -4.13 -0.20
C GLN A 170 6.87 -3.63 -1.60
N ASN A 171 7.67 -2.57 -1.64
CA ASN A 171 8.10 -1.93 -2.89
C ASN A 171 8.90 -2.86 -3.80
N SER A 172 9.78 -3.70 -3.25
CA SER A 172 10.56 -4.66 -4.05
C SER A 172 9.72 -5.74 -4.75
N TYR A 173 8.46 -5.94 -4.32
CA TYR A 173 7.54 -6.87 -4.97
C TYR A 173 6.74 -6.22 -6.12
N GLY A 174 6.92 -4.91 -6.35
CA GLY A 174 6.17 -4.14 -7.36
C GLY A 174 5.10 -3.22 -6.77
N GLY A 175 5.03 -3.09 -5.44
CA GLY A 175 4.17 -2.11 -4.79
C GLY A 175 2.66 -2.37 -4.96
N PRO A 176 1.81 -1.37 -4.66
CA PRO A 176 0.36 -1.56 -4.63
C PRO A 176 -0.21 -1.99 -5.99
N ASP A 177 0.22 -1.38 -7.09
CA ASP A 177 -0.33 -1.71 -8.41
C ASP A 177 0.11 -3.08 -8.91
N GLY A 178 1.33 -3.52 -8.55
CA GLY A 178 1.79 -4.89 -8.80
C GLY A 178 0.92 -5.92 -8.09
N LEU A 179 0.55 -5.66 -6.83
CA LEU A 179 -0.34 -6.53 -6.07
C LEU A 179 -1.78 -6.52 -6.63
N LYS A 180 -2.34 -5.34 -6.95
CA LYS A 180 -3.68 -5.23 -7.59
C LYS A 180 -3.72 -6.03 -8.89
N SER A 181 -2.67 -5.92 -9.72
CA SER A 181 -2.56 -6.67 -10.98
C SER A 181 -2.49 -8.17 -10.77
N PHE A 182 -1.72 -8.65 -9.78
CA PHE A 182 -1.67 -10.06 -9.42
C PHE A 182 -3.06 -10.60 -9.02
N VAL A 183 -3.76 -9.90 -8.12
CA VAL A 183 -5.10 -10.28 -7.66
C VAL A 183 -6.09 -10.31 -8.82
N ASN A 184 -6.08 -9.28 -9.67
CA ASN A 184 -6.94 -9.22 -10.84
C ASN A 184 -6.71 -10.41 -11.78
N GLU A 185 -5.46 -10.76 -12.05
CA GLU A 185 -5.12 -11.90 -12.92
C GLU A 185 -5.43 -13.26 -12.28
N ALA A 186 -5.34 -13.38 -10.96
CA ALA A 186 -5.78 -14.57 -10.22
C ALA A 186 -7.30 -14.76 -10.33
N HIS A 187 -8.08 -13.70 -10.08
CA HIS A 187 -9.53 -13.74 -10.17
C HIS A 187 -10.02 -14.07 -11.59
N ARG A 188 -9.36 -13.53 -12.64
CA ARG A 188 -9.66 -13.88 -14.04
C ARG A 188 -9.45 -15.37 -14.34
N ARG A 189 -8.56 -16.03 -13.60
CA ARG A 189 -8.29 -17.47 -13.68
C ARG A 189 -9.15 -18.30 -12.75
N ARG A 190 -10.03 -17.68 -11.97
CA ARG A 190 -10.85 -18.29 -10.93
C ARG A 190 -10.05 -18.79 -9.72
N LEU A 191 -8.91 -18.16 -9.45
CA LEU A 191 -8.14 -18.40 -8.23
C LEU A 191 -8.51 -17.37 -7.17
N GLY A 192 -8.68 -17.84 -5.93
CA GLY A 192 -8.80 -16.99 -4.74
C GLY A 192 -7.47 -16.48 -4.22
#